data_AF-A0A8T5L8W4-F1
#
_entry.id   AF-A0A8T5L8W4-F1
#
_cell.length_a   1.000
_cell.length_b   1.000
_cell.length_c   1.000
_cell.angle_alpha   90.00
_cell.angle_beta   90.00
_cell.angle_gamma   90.00
#
_symmetry.space_group_name_H-M   'P 1'
#
loop_
_entity.id
_entity.type
_entity.pdbx_description
1 polymer ?
#
loop_
_entity_poly.entity_id
_entity_poly.type
_entity_poly.pdbx_seq_one_letter_code
_entity_poly.pdbx_strand_id
1 'polypeptide(L)'
;MILTYILFVIGIGLLIKGADYLVEGSSSLAHKLKVPTIIIGITIVALGTTMPELIVNIFSAIKGTPDIGFGNIIGSNIANILLILGVAAIIKPIKIE
;
A
#
# COMPACT_ATOMS: atom_id res chain seq x y z
N MET A 1 16.39 -21.45 -7.45
CA MET A 1 15.26 -21.58 -6.50
C MET A 1 15.51 -20.83 -5.21
N ILE A 2 16.49 -21.19 -4.37
CA ILE A 2 16.79 -20.46 -3.12
C ILE A 2 17.03 -18.95 -3.37
N LEU A 3 17.83 -18.62 -4.39
CA LEU A 3 18.16 -17.23 -4.73
C LEU A 3 16.91 -16.43 -5.14
N THR A 4 15.98 -17.06 -5.87
CA THR A 4 14.73 -16.43 -6.31
C THR A 4 13.86 -16.04 -5.12
N TYR A 5 13.72 -16.93 -4.14
CA TYR A 5 12.97 -16.64 -2.91
C TYR A 5 13.65 -15.53 -2.08
N ILE A 6 14.98 -15.55 -1.99
CA ILE A 6 15.74 -14.47 -1.31
C ILE A 6 15.48 -13.12 -1.99
N LEU A 7 15.63 -13.06 -3.31
CA LEU A 7 15.39 -11.84 -4.08
C LEU A 7 13.93 -11.37 -3.98
N PHE A 8 12.98 -12.29 -3.93
CA PHE A 8 11.56 -11.98 -3.73
C PHE A 8 11.31 -11.30 -2.38
N VAL A 9 11.83 -11.88 -1.29
CA VAL A 9 11.70 -11.32 0.06
C VAL A 9 12.37 -9.95 0.17
N ILE A 10 13.59 -9.81 -0.37
CA ILE A 10 14.32 -8.53 -0.39
C ILE A 10 13.54 -7.50 -1.21
N GLY A 11 13.02 -7.89 -2.38
CA GLY A 11 12.24 -7.03 -3.27
C GLY A 11 10.99 -6.47 -2.59
N ILE A 12 10.23 -7.32 -1.89
CA ILE A 12 9.08 -6.87 -1.08
C ILE A 12 9.53 -5.89 0.01
N GLY A 13 10.60 -6.22 0.74
CA GLY A 13 11.10 -5.35 1.80
C GLY A 13 11.53 -3.97 1.30
N LEU A 14 12.20 -3.91 0.14
CA LEU A 14 12.60 -2.66 -0.50
C LEU A 14 11.40 -1.87 -1.02
N LEU A 15 10.39 -2.56 -1.57
CA LEU A 15 9.18 -1.92 -2.07
C LEU A 15 8.38 -1.25 -0.94
N ILE A 16 8.20 -1.96 0.19
CA ILE A 16 7.52 -1.43 1.38
C ILE A 16 8.29 -0.24 1.95
N LYS A 17 9.61 -0.38 2.18
CA LYS A 17 10.42 0.72 2.70
C LYS A 17 10.46 1.94 1.76
N GLY A 18 10.48 1.70 0.45
CA GLY A 18 10.41 2.76 -0.54
C GLY A 18 9.10 3.55 -0.45
N ALA A 19 7.98 2.85 -0.27
CA ALA A 19 6.68 3.48 -0.04
C ALA A 19 6.66 4.26 1.29
N ASP A 20 7.19 3.70 2.38
CA ASP A 20 7.27 4.37 3.68
C ASP A 20 8.08 5.68 3.60
N TYR A 21 9.26 5.64 2.98
CA TYR A 21 10.09 6.84 2.79
C TYR A 21 9.43 7.89 1.90
N LEU A 22 8.69 7.47 0.88
CA LEU A 22 7.90 8.38 0.06
C LEU A 22 6.81 9.07 0.90
N VAL A 23 6.06 8.32 1.70
CA VAL A 23 5.00 8.86 2.58
C VAL A 23 5.58 9.82 3.60
N GLU A 24 6.65 9.43 4.29
CA GLU A 24 7.28 10.24 5.33
C GLU A 24 7.87 11.53 4.76
N GLY A 25 8.57 11.44 3.62
CA GLY A 25 9.16 12.58 2.92
C GLY A 25 8.08 13.56 2.42
N SER A 26 7.07 13.04 1.71
CA SER A 26 5.96 13.85 1.20
C SER A 26 5.12 14.47 2.33
N SER A 27 4.84 13.73 3.40
CA SER A 27 4.09 14.24 4.55
C SER A 27 4.86 15.33 5.30
N SER A 28 6.17 15.14 5.47
CA SER A 28 7.05 16.15 6.09
C SER A 28 7.11 17.44 5.27
N LEU A 29 7.16 17.34 3.94
CA LEU A 29 7.10 18.50 3.06
C LEU A 29 5.74 19.20 3.16
N ALA A 30 4.63 18.45 3.09
CA ALA A 30 3.29 19.01 3.19
C ALA A 30 3.06 19.72 4.53
N HIS A 31 3.59 19.17 5.63
CA HIS A 31 3.58 19.82 6.94
C HIS A 31 4.34 21.16 6.94
N LYS A 32 5.53 21.22 6.33
CA LYS A 32 6.29 22.48 6.19
C LYS A 32 5.53 23.52 5.36
N LEU A 33 4.74 23.07 4.40
CA LEU A 33 3.85 23.93 3.58
C LEU A 33 2.53 24.29 4.29
N LYS A 34 2.36 23.96 5.57
CA LYS A 34 1.15 24.22 6.38
C LYS A 34 -0.12 23.57 5.81
N VAL A 35 0.01 22.44 5.11
CA VAL A 35 -1.14 21.65 4.69
C VAL A 35 -1.80 21.00 5.93
N PRO A 36 -3.13 21.06 6.08
CA PRO A 36 -3.82 20.41 7.19
C PRO A 36 -3.54 18.91 7.28
N THR A 37 -3.29 18.40 8.49
CA THR A 37 -2.99 16.97 8.75
C THR A 37 -4.07 16.04 8.21
N ILE A 38 -5.34 16.45 8.28
CA ILE A 38 -6.45 15.67 7.72
C ILE A 38 -6.29 15.45 6.21
N ILE A 39 -5.85 16.49 5.47
CA ILE A 39 -5.61 16.40 4.02
C ILE A 39 -4.43 15.47 3.75
N ILE A 40 -3.34 15.60 4.52
CA ILE A 40 -2.16 14.71 4.40
C ILE A 40 -2.57 13.24 4.60
N GLY A 41 -3.39 12.96 5.62
CA GLY A 41 -3.88 11.61 5.93
C GLY A 41 -4.76 11.01 4.83
N ILE A 42 -5.74 11.77 4.34
CA ILE A 42 -6.67 11.26 3.30
C ILE A 42 -6.06 11.26 1.88
N THR A 43 -4.89 11.87 1.68
CA THR A 43 -4.22 11.94 0.36
C THR A 43 -2.89 11.20 0.36
N ILE A 44 -1.84 11.78 0.93
CA ILE A 44 -0.46 11.27 0.88
C ILE A 44 -0.36 9.90 1.53
N VAL A 45 -0.92 9.76 2.74
CA VAL A 45 -0.85 8.48 3.47
C VAL A 45 -1.69 7.42 2.77
N ALA A 46 -2.93 7.74 2.39
CA ALA A 46 -3.82 6.81 1.69
C ALA A 46 -3.27 6.33 0.33
N LEU A 47 -2.66 7.22 -0.45
CA LEU A 47 -1.99 6.85 -1.69
C LEU A 47 -0.74 6.04 -1.42
N GLY A 48 0.05 6.45 -0.42
CA GLY A 48 1.28 5.82 0.00
C GLY A 48 1.16 4.33 0.29
N THR A 49 0.14 3.95 1.05
CA THR A 49 -0.11 2.54 1.39
C THR A 49 -0.50 1.69 0.19
N THR A 50 -0.92 2.31 -0.92
CA THR A 50 -1.32 1.64 -2.17
C THR A 50 -0.20 1.71 -3.24
N MET A 51 0.93 2.36 -2.93
CA MET A 51 2.06 2.48 -3.86
C MET A 51 2.69 1.13 -4.21
N PRO A 52 2.93 0.20 -3.26
CA PRO A 52 3.47 -1.12 -3.60
C PRO A 52 2.61 -1.85 -4.63
N GLU A 53 1.29 -1.85 -4.44
CA GLU A 53 0.31 -2.50 -5.31
C GLU A 53 0.29 -1.86 -6.69
N LEU A 54 0.30 -0.53 -6.75
CA LEU A 54 0.36 0.21 -8.01
C LEU A 54 1.60 -0.19 -8.81
N ILE A 55 2.76 -0.24 -8.17
CA ILE A 55 4.02 -0.62 -8.82
C ILE A 55 3.96 -2.08 -9.31
N VAL A 56 3.47 -3.01 -8.50
CA VAL A 56 3.30 -4.42 -8.91
C VAL A 56 2.36 -4.53 -10.12
N ASN A 57 1.26 -3.78 -10.14
CA ASN A 57 0.30 -3.78 -11.25
C ASN A 57 0.90 -3.20 -12.54
N ILE A 58 1.63 -2.07 -12.45
CA ILE A 58 2.32 -1.47 -13.59
C ILE A 58 3.33 -2.45 -14.18
N PHE A 59 4.19 -3.06 -13.36
CA PHE A 59 5.16 -4.03 -13.84
C PHE A 59 4.51 -5.29 -14.43
N SER A 60 3.39 -5.74 -13.86
CA SER A 60 2.63 -6.89 -14.38
C SER A 60 2.04 -6.59 -15.76
N ALA A 61 1.53 -5.37 -15.98
CA ALA A 61 1.05 -4.92 -17.28
C ALA A 61 2.19 -4.84 -18.30
N ILE A 62 3.32 -4.24 -17.94
CA ILE A 62 4.49 -4.08 -18.82
C ILE A 62 5.10 -5.43 -19.21
N LYS A 63 5.15 -6.39 -18.27
CA LYS A 63 5.72 -7.72 -18.51
C LYS A 63 4.78 -8.69 -19.23
N GLY A 64 3.56 -8.27 -19.57
CA GLY A 64 2.57 -9.14 -20.20
C GLY A 64 2.06 -10.25 -19.29
N THR A 65 2.06 -10.05 -17.97
CA THR A 65 1.56 -10.99 -16.96
C THR A 65 0.35 -10.41 -16.22
N PRO A 66 -0.78 -10.14 -16.91
CA PRO A 66 -1.92 -9.44 -16.34
C PRO A 66 -2.57 -10.20 -15.17
N ASP A 67 -2.49 -11.53 -15.15
CA ASP A 67 -3.05 -12.37 -14.09
C ASP A 67 -2.46 -12.03 -12.71
N ILE A 68 -1.17 -11.68 -12.65
CA ILE A 68 -0.50 -11.27 -11.41
C ILE A 68 -1.07 -9.92 -10.93
N GLY A 69 -1.26 -8.97 -11.84
CA GLY A 69 -1.84 -7.68 -11.52
C GLY A 69 -3.31 -7.80 -11.09
N PHE A 70 -4.08 -8.65 -11.76
CA PHE A 70 -5.47 -8.91 -11.39
C PHE A 70 -5.57 -9.58 -10.01
N GLY A 71 -4.73 -10.59 -9.76
CA GLY A 71 -4.63 -11.24 -8.45
C GLY A 71 -4.25 -10.27 -7.33
N ASN A 72 -3.32 -9.35 -7.61
CA ASN A 72 -2.92 -8.31 -6.67
C ASN A 72 -4.08 -7.36 -6.34
N ILE A 73 -4.79 -6.83 -7.36
CA ILE A 73 -5.92 -5.91 -7.14
C ILE A 73 -7.04 -6.56 -6.31
N ILE A 74 -7.48 -7.75 -6.72
CA ILE A 74 -8.58 -8.44 -6.05
C ILE A 74 -8.15 -8.90 -4.66
N GLY A 75 -6.96 -9.49 -4.54
CA GLY A 75 -6.42 -9.98 -3.28
C GLY A 75 -6.26 -8.87 -2.24
N SER A 76 -5.70 -7.73 -2.61
CA SER A 76 -5.50 -6.59 -1.69
C SER A 76 -6.82 -6.02 -1.21
N ASN A 77 -7.85 -5.90 -2.07
CA ASN A 77 -9.17 -5.43 -1.63
C ASN A 77 -9.86 -6.41 -0.67
N ILE A 78 -9.75 -7.72 -0.94
CA ILE A 78 -10.26 -8.75 -0.03
C ILE A 78 -9.57 -8.66 1.32
N ALA A 79 -8.23 -8.53 1.35
CA ALA A 79 -7.47 -8.38 2.57
C ALA A 79 -7.83 -7.08 3.31
N ASN A 80 -7.97 -5.96 2.61
CA ASN A 80 -8.34 -4.67 3.22
C ASN A 80 -9.70 -4.73 3.92
N ILE A 81 -10.69 -5.40 3.31
CA ILE A 81 -12.05 -5.47 3.87
C ILE A 81 -12.14 -6.56 4.95
N LEU A 82 -11.70 -7.78 4.66
CA LEU A 82 -11.94 -8.92 5.56
C LEU A 82 -10.91 -8.98 6.69
N LEU A 83 -9.65 -8.70 6.38
CA LEU A 83 -8.57 -8.77 7.37
C LEU A 83 -8.41 -7.44 8.08
N ILE A 84 -8.06 -6.36 7.37
CA ILE A 84 -7.71 -5.09 8.01
C ILE A 84 -8.95 -4.46 8.67
N LEU A 85 -10.00 -4.20 7.89
CA LEU A 85 -11.23 -3.60 8.39
C LEU A 85 -11.95 -4.54 9.36
N GLY A 86 -11.99 -5.85 9.09
CA GLY A 86 -12.55 -6.84 9.99
C GLY A 86 -11.87 -6.85 11.37
N VAL A 87 -10.53 -6.89 11.42
CA VAL A 87 -9.78 -6.81 12.68
C VAL A 87 -9.97 -5.46 13.35
N ALA A 88 -9.97 -4.36 12.60
CA ALA A 88 -10.22 -3.02 13.14
C ALA A 88 -11.60 -2.92 13.80
N ALA A 89 -12.65 -3.51 13.19
CA ALA A 89 -14.00 -3.53 13.73
C ALA A 89 -14.13 -4.42 14.98
N ILE A 90 -13.35 -5.50 15.09
CA ILE A 90 -13.28 -6.31 16.32
C ILE A 90 -12.64 -5.52 17.46
N ILE A 91 -11.55 -4.78 17.19
CA ILE A 91 -10.84 -3.99 18.20
C ILE A 91 -11.67 -2.78 18.65
N LYS A 92 -12.26 -2.05 17.69
CA LYS A 92 -13.09 -0.89 17.93
C LYS A 92 -14.30 -0.96 17.00
N PRO A 93 -15.48 -1.36 17.51
CA PRO A 93 -16.70 -1.46 16.72
C PRO A 93 -16.97 -0.16 15.97
N ILE A 94 -17.09 -0.28 14.66
CA ILE A 94 -17.39 0.84 13.79
C ILE A 94 -18.87 1.13 13.94
N LYS A 95 -19.22 2.28 14.52
CA LYS A 95 -20.61 2.75 14.55
C LYS A 95 -21.03 3.11 13.14
N ILE A 96 -22.13 2.50 12.71
CA ILE A 96 -22.83 2.85 11.49
C ILE A 96 -23.99 3.73 11.95
N GLU A 97 -24.00 5.00 11.55
CA GLU A 97 -25.18 5.87 11.69
C GLU A 97 -26.14 5.66 10.53
#